data_AF-R5AEK9-F1
#
_entry.id   AF-R5AEK9-F1
#
_cell.length_a   1.000
_cell.length_b   1.000
_cell.length_c   1.000
_cell.angle_alpha   90.00
_cell.angle_beta   90.00
_cell.angle_gamma   90.00
#
_symmetry.space_group_name_H-M   'P 1'
#
loop_
_entity.id
_entity.type
_entity.pdbx_description
1 polymer ?
#
loop_
_entity_poly.entity_id
_entity_poly.type
_entity_poly.pdbx_seq_one_letter_code
_entity_poly.pdbx_strand_id
1 'polypeptide(L)'
;MNVSESDIAARLDGTRLREGDYAQDLSLTEIRIPEGVTDIGEVAFFGCSNLREIQFPESLRFIREEAFGETGLLRVTVPARTELIAEKAFFSCDSLARIDVLSPDCTLERDAFGSCRSLLEGFVAKGYPDKYRQPEELLHTLLWCTCPERHRSETNEHARRFIRENEALIMEKVLKFNNVAAMNGISKLHLLRPENINGYVAAANLNHQSEIVALLLAEVETRDPFEEFTL
;
A
#
# COMPACT_ATOMS: atom_id res chain seq x y z
N MET A 1 6.30 16.45 -20.91
CA MET A 1 5.71 15.99 -22.17
C MET A 1 4.85 14.80 -21.80
N ASN A 2 3.58 14.82 -22.20
CA ASN A 2 2.72 13.66 -22.01
C ASN A 2 2.94 12.75 -23.21
N VAL A 3 3.34 11.50 -22.96
CA VAL A 3 3.38 10.48 -24.00
C VAL A 3 1.94 10.04 -24.25
N SER A 4 1.51 10.06 -25.52
CA SER A 4 0.14 9.70 -25.85
C SER A 4 -0.07 8.19 -25.68
N GLU A 5 -1.30 7.76 -25.38
CA GLU A 5 -1.65 6.34 -25.33
C GLU A 5 -1.26 5.61 -26.64
N SER A 6 -1.33 6.28 -27.79
CA SER A 6 -0.90 5.73 -29.07
C SER A 6 0.61 5.49 -29.16
N ASP A 7 1.42 6.35 -28.54
CA ASP A 7 2.88 6.17 -28.51
C ASP A 7 3.26 4.97 -27.63
N ILE A 8 2.53 4.78 -26.52
CA ILE A 8 2.70 3.63 -25.63
C ILE A 8 2.26 2.36 -26.33
N ALA A 9 1.08 2.37 -26.96
CA ALA A 9 0.54 1.24 -27.70
C ALA A 9 1.48 0.77 -28.84
N ALA A 10 2.17 1.71 -29.50
CA ALA A 10 3.12 1.40 -30.56
C ALA A 10 4.40 0.68 -30.07
N ARG A 11 4.70 0.78 -28.77
CA ARG A 11 5.90 0.18 -28.15
C ARG A 11 5.64 -1.18 -27.51
N LEU A 12 4.38 -1.58 -27.35
CA LEU A 12 4.02 -2.81 -26.65
C LEU A 12 4.63 -4.06 -27.31
N ASP A 13 5.01 -5.01 -26.47
CA ASP A 13 5.25 -6.40 -26.85
C ASP A 13 4.02 -7.24 -26.47
N GLY A 14 3.11 -7.40 -27.44
CA GLY A 14 1.78 -7.95 -27.17
C GLY A 14 1.00 -7.04 -26.22
N THR A 15 0.79 -7.48 -24.98
CA THR A 15 0.09 -6.73 -23.92
C THR A 15 1.04 -6.13 -22.88
N ARG A 16 2.34 -6.07 -23.17
CA ARG A 16 3.36 -5.72 -22.19
C ARG A 16 4.13 -4.46 -22.56
N LEU A 17 4.37 -3.63 -21.57
CA LEU A 17 5.45 -2.63 -21.66
C LEU A 17 6.78 -3.33 -21.39
N ARG A 18 7.77 -3.05 -22.23
CA ARG A 18 9.06 -3.71 -22.14
C ARG A 18 9.87 -3.16 -20.98
N GLU A 19 10.86 -3.94 -20.60
CA GLU A 19 11.88 -3.52 -19.66
C GLU A 19 12.52 -2.20 -20.10
N GLY A 20 12.55 -1.23 -19.20
CA GLY A 20 13.21 0.06 -19.41
C GLY A 20 12.62 0.97 -20.50
N ASP A 21 11.41 0.72 -21.01
CA ASP A 21 10.83 1.43 -22.17
C ASP A 21 10.88 2.97 -22.06
N TYR A 22 10.73 3.50 -20.84
CA TYR A 22 10.75 4.92 -20.50
C TYR A 22 11.73 5.25 -19.36
N ALA A 23 12.66 4.36 -19.04
CA ALA A 23 13.60 4.58 -17.95
C ALA A 23 14.35 5.91 -18.12
N GLN A 24 14.42 6.67 -17.03
CA GLN A 24 15.07 7.97 -16.90
C GLN A 24 14.51 9.06 -17.83
N ASP A 25 13.29 8.91 -18.36
CA ASP A 25 12.66 9.96 -19.14
C ASP A 25 12.18 11.10 -18.22
N LEU A 26 13.06 12.08 -18.02
CA LEU A 26 12.80 13.28 -17.23
C LEU A 26 11.79 14.21 -17.90
N SER A 27 11.38 13.95 -19.14
CA SER A 27 10.34 14.74 -19.79
C SER A 27 8.94 14.31 -19.35
N LEU A 28 8.75 13.07 -18.87
CA LEU A 28 7.45 12.55 -18.48
C LEU A 28 6.89 13.28 -17.26
N THR A 29 5.63 13.66 -17.35
CA THR A 29 4.90 14.36 -16.27
C THR A 29 3.60 13.65 -15.90
N GLU A 30 2.90 13.10 -16.88
CA GLU A 30 1.69 12.30 -16.72
C GLU A 30 1.76 11.16 -17.73
N ILE A 31 1.26 9.99 -17.35
CA ILE A 31 1.09 8.86 -18.27
C ILE A 31 -0.24 8.14 -18.06
N ARG A 32 -0.88 7.79 -19.17
CA ARG A 32 -2.06 6.92 -19.19
C ARG A 32 -1.69 5.66 -19.92
N ILE A 33 -1.65 4.56 -19.18
CA ILE A 33 -1.31 3.25 -19.73
C ILE A 33 -2.56 2.72 -20.44
N PRO A 34 -2.50 2.38 -21.75
CA PRO A 34 -3.69 2.05 -22.52
C PRO A 34 -4.32 0.74 -22.06
N GLU A 35 -5.64 0.64 -22.26
CA GLU A 35 -6.40 -0.59 -22.00
C GLU A 35 -5.84 -1.79 -22.78
N GLY A 36 -5.87 -2.95 -22.15
CA GLY A 36 -5.30 -4.18 -22.69
C GLY A 36 -3.85 -4.44 -22.27
N VAL A 37 -3.15 -3.47 -21.68
CA VAL A 37 -1.84 -3.72 -21.06
C VAL A 37 -2.03 -4.55 -19.79
N THR A 38 -1.29 -5.66 -19.70
CA THR A 38 -1.36 -6.62 -18.58
C THR A 38 -0.10 -6.62 -17.72
N ASP A 39 1.05 -6.24 -18.28
CA ASP A 39 2.33 -6.25 -17.59
C ASP A 39 3.09 -4.95 -17.85
N ILE A 40 3.59 -4.35 -16.77
CA ILE A 40 4.56 -3.26 -16.82
C ILE A 40 5.93 -3.84 -16.51
N GLY A 41 6.82 -3.82 -17.50
CA GLY A 41 8.15 -4.44 -17.43
C GLY A 41 9.06 -3.88 -16.34
N GLU A 42 10.13 -4.61 -16.05
CA GLU A 42 11.15 -4.23 -15.08
C GLU A 42 11.73 -2.86 -15.45
N VAL A 43 11.95 -2.01 -14.46
CA VAL A 43 12.49 -0.65 -14.63
C VAL A 43 11.80 0.23 -15.70
N ALA A 44 10.57 -0.11 -16.14
CA ALA A 44 9.92 0.51 -17.30
C ALA A 44 9.82 2.03 -17.20
N PHE A 45 9.63 2.58 -16.00
CA PHE A 45 9.58 4.01 -15.69
C PHE A 45 10.59 4.41 -14.60
N PHE A 46 11.62 3.59 -14.37
CA PHE A 46 12.62 3.85 -13.34
C PHE A 46 13.28 5.22 -13.54
N GLY A 47 13.38 6.03 -12.50
CA GLY A 47 14.03 7.35 -12.56
C GLY A 47 13.26 8.43 -13.32
N CYS A 48 11.99 8.22 -13.68
CA CYS A 48 11.11 9.26 -14.22
C CYS A 48 10.72 10.26 -13.11
N SER A 49 11.69 11.02 -12.61
CA SER A 49 11.55 11.87 -11.41
C SER A 49 10.56 13.03 -11.56
N ASN A 50 10.18 13.39 -12.79
CA ASN A 50 9.14 14.39 -13.08
C ASN A 50 7.74 13.79 -13.26
N LEU A 51 7.60 12.46 -13.35
CA LEU A 51 6.31 11.79 -13.52
C LEU A 51 5.50 11.93 -12.24
N ARG A 52 4.42 12.71 -12.27
CA ARG A 52 3.58 13.02 -11.10
C ARG A 52 2.31 12.20 -11.01
N GLU A 53 1.76 11.83 -12.16
CA GLU A 53 0.49 11.12 -12.28
C GLU A 53 0.61 9.93 -13.22
N ILE A 54 0.00 8.82 -12.83
CA ILE A 54 -0.16 7.64 -13.66
C ILE A 54 -1.58 7.10 -13.56
N GLN A 55 -2.15 6.71 -14.70
CA GLN A 55 -3.41 5.99 -14.77
C GLN A 55 -3.15 4.59 -15.34
N PHE A 56 -3.47 3.57 -14.55
CA PHE A 56 -3.36 2.17 -14.94
C PHE A 56 -4.67 1.65 -15.56
N PRO A 57 -4.61 0.73 -16.53
CA PRO A 57 -5.80 0.11 -17.10
C PRO A 57 -6.35 -0.96 -16.16
N GLU A 58 -7.65 -1.23 -16.25
CA GLU A 58 -8.29 -2.30 -15.45
C GLU A 58 -7.77 -3.71 -15.80
N SER A 59 -7.13 -3.86 -16.95
CA SER A 59 -6.47 -5.10 -17.39
C SER A 59 -5.14 -5.40 -16.69
N LEU A 60 -4.56 -4.45 -15.93
CA LEU A 60 -3.22 -4.60 -15.36
C LEU A 60 -3.14 -5.75 -14.36
N ARG A 61 -2.18 -6.66 -14.58
CA ARG A 61 -1.94 -7.85 -13.74
C ARG A 61 -0.61 -7.78 -13.00
N PHE A 62 0.45 -7.26 -13.62
CA PHE A 62 1.80 -7.32 -13.05
C PHE A 62 2.50 -5.96 -13.13
N ILE A 63 2.99 -5.46 -11.99
CA ILE A 63 3.97 -4.39 -11.90
C ILE A 63 5.29 -5.02 -11.50
N ARG A 64 6.28 -5.02 -12.41
CA ARG A 64 7.55 -5.74 -12.24
C ARG A 64 8.57 -4.96 -11.41
N GLU A 65 9.72 -5.61 -11.18
CA GLU A 65 10.78 -5.10 -10.31
C GLU A 65 11.20 -3.69 -10.71
N GLU A 66 11.26 -2.79 -9.72
CA GLU A 66 11.69 -1.40 -9.89
C GLU A 66 10.95 -0.59 -10.97
N ALA A 67 9.79 -1.06 -11.46
CA ALA A 67 9.09 -0.48 -12.62
C ALA A 67 8.80 1.02 -12.48
N PHE A 68 8.56 1.51 -11.26
CA PHE A 68 8.34 2.90 -10.89
C PHE A 68 9.33 3.39 -9.83
N GLY A 69 10.49 2.75 -9.69
CA GLY A 69 11.54 3.19 -8.77
C GLY A 69 12.00 4.61 -9.10
N GLU A 70 12.30 5.42 -8.07
CA GLU A 70 12.81 6.79 -8.19
C GLU A 70 11.92 7.73 -9.03
N THR A 71 10.60 7.51 -9.04
CA THR A 71 9.64 8.37 -9.73
C THR A 71 9.14 9.52 -8.85
N GLY A 72 8.63 10.57 -9.49
CA GLY A 72 8.03 11.73 -8.83
C GLY A 72 6.56 11.58 -8.43
N LEU A 73 6.03 10.35 -8.48
CA LEU A 73 4.61 10.06 -8.36
C LEU A 73 4.06 10.61 -7.05
N LEU A 74 2.88 11.23 -7.11
CA LEU A 74 2.24 11.80 -5.92
C LEU A 74 1.22 10.86 -5.32
N ARG A 75 0.47 10.17 -6.18
CA ARG A 75 -0.61 9.24 -5.84
C ARG A 75 -0.67 8.12 -6.85
N VAL A 76 -1.00 6.92 -6.39
CA VAL A 76 -1.16 5.74 -7.25
C VAL A 76 -2.43 4.99 -6.87
N THR A 77 -3.21 4.56 -7.86
CA THR A 77 -4.35 3.65 -7.67
C THR A 77 -4.08 2.39 -8.47
N VAL A 78 -3.82 1.28 -7.78
CA VAL A 78 -3.56 -0.02 -8.39
C VAL A 78 -4.89 -0.74 -8.65
N PRO A 79 -5.19 -1.17 -9.89
CA PRO A 79 -6.48 -1.76 -10.26
C PRO A 79 -6.84 -3.06 -9.53
N ALA A 80 -8.14 -3.41 -9.55
CA ALA A 80 -8.68 -4.52 -8.77
C ALA A 80 -8.22 -5.93 -9.22
N ARG A 81 -7.63 -6.03 -10.43
CA ARG A 81 -7.16 -7.29 -11.00
C ARG A 81 -5.65 -7.49 -10.92
N THR A 82 -4.92 -6.55 -10.33
CA THR A 82 -3.46 -6.66 -10.20
C THR A 82 -3.09 -7.81 -9.27
N GLU A 83 -2.29 -8.75 -9.78
CA GLU A 83 -1.88 -9.96 -9.07
C GLU A 83 -0.58 -9.77 -8.30
N LEU A 84 0.31 -8.90 -8.80
CA LEU A 84 1.66 -8.72 -8.26
C LEU A 84 2.13 -7.28 -8.37
N ILE A 85 2.65 -6.75 -7.27
CA ILE A 85 3.57 -5.63 -7.22
C ILE A 85 4.91 -6.19 -6.73
N ALA A 86 5.86 -6.30 -7.66
CA ALA A 86 7.11 -6.99 -7.46
C ALA A 86 8.09 -6.18 -6.58
N GLU A 87 9.25 -6.78 -6.31
CA GLU A 87 10.29 -6.18 -5.48
C GLU A 87 10.59 -4.74 -5.92
N LYS A 88 10.62 -3.80 -4.96
CA LYS A 88 10.99 -2.40 -5.20
C LYS A 88 10.21 -1.67 -6.29
N ALA A 89 9.03 -2.15 -6.69
CA ALA A 89 8.26 -1.58 -7.79
C ALA A 89 8.08 -0.05 -7.71
N PHE A 90 7.95 0.52 -6.51
CA PHE A 90 7.86 1.95 -6.24
C PHE A 90 8.95 2.42 -5.25
N PHE A 91 10.13 1.82 -5.30
CA PHE A 91 11.24 2.17 -4.41
C PHE A 91 11.67 3.65 -4.56
N SER A 92 11.99 4.31 -3.44
CA SER A 92 12.47 5.69 -3.39
C SER A 92 11.57 6.72 -4.11
N CYS A 93 10.26 6.48 -4.16
CA CYS A 93 9.28 7.47 -4.63
C CYS A 93 9.05 8.52 -3.55
N ASP A 94 10.01 9.43 -3.37
CA ASP A 94 10.06 10.38 -2.25
C ASP A 94 8.85 11.33 -2.19
N SER A 95 8.15 11.55 -3.32
CA SER A 95 6.95 12.40 -3.39
C SER A 95 5.63 11.63 -3.24
N LEU A 96 5.67 10.29 -3.16
CA LEU A 96 4.48 9.45 -3.12
C LEU A 96 3.81 9.58 -1.75
N ALA A 97 2.68 10.27 -1.72
CA ALA A 97 1.95 10.58 -0.49
C ALA A 97 0.76 9.63 -0.24
N ARG A 98 0.30 8.92 -1.28
CA ARG A 98 -0.84 7.99 -1.18
C ARG A 98 -0.75 6.87 -2.20
N ILE A 99 -1.08 5.65 -1.77
CA ILE A 99 -1.37 4.55 -2.69
C ILE A 99 -2.64 3.82 -2.26
N ASP A 100 -3.52 3.59 -3.22
CA ASP A 100 -4.73 2.78 -3.06
C ASP A 100 -4.57 1.49 -3.88
N VAL A 101 -4.47 0.33 -3.21
CA VAL A 101 -4.43 -0.97 -3.90
C VAL A 101 -5.82 -1.58 -3.88
N LEU A 102 -6.51 -1.57 -5.03
CA LEU A 102 -7.88 -2.06 -5.17
C LEU A 102 -7.95 -3.57 -5.37
N SER A 103 -6.82 -4.23 -5.65
CA SER A 103 -6.75 -5.69 -5.75
C SER A 103 -6.55 -6.27 -4.35
N PRO A 104 -7.61 -6.84 -3.74
CA PRO A 104 -7.48 -7.44 -2.41
C PRO A 104 -6.50 -8.59 -2.43
N ASP A 105 -6.34 -9.26 -3.59
CA ASP A 105 -5.59 -10.47 -3.83
C ASP A 105 -4.15 -10.28 -4.32
N CYS A 106 -3.71 -9.02 -4.40
CA CYS A 106 -2.39 -8.67 -4.88
C CYS A 106 -1.28 -9.16 -3.95
N THR A 107 -0.29 -9.85 -4.51
CA THR A 107 0.97 -10.14 -3.83
C THR A 107 1.84 -8.89 -3.85
N LEU A 108 2.40 -8.54 -2.69
CA LEU A 108 3.35 -7.44 -2.53
C LEU A 108 4.70 -8.04 -2.13
N GLU A 109 5.70 -7.87 -2.97
CA GLU A 109 7.04 -8.38 -2.72
C GLU A 109 7.90 -7.41 -1.88
N ARG A 110 9.12 -7.85 -1.55
CA ARG A 110 10.05 -7.12 -0.68
C ARG A 110 10.23 -5.69 -1.15
N ASP A 111 10.19 -4.74 -0.21
CA ASP A 111 10.48 -3.33 -0.42
C ASP A 111 9.71 -2.70 -1.60
N ALA A 112 8.54 -3.24 -1.99
CA ALA A 112 7.74 -2.72 -3.11
C ALA A 112 7.50 -1.21 -3.04
N PHE A 113 7.55 -0.63 -1.84
CA PHE A 113 7.46 0.82 -1.59
C PHE A 113 8.59 1.32 -0.67
N GLY A 114 9.74 0.65 -0.74
CA GLY A 114 10.93 0.96 0.05
C GLY A 114 11.31 2.44 -0.09
N SER A 115 11.77 3.07 0.98
CA SER A 115 12.30 4.44 0.98
C SER A 115 11.37 5.53 0.43
N CYS A 116 10.05 5.33 0.38
CA CYS A 116 9.09 6.37 0.00
C CYS A 116 8.92 7.43 1.11
N ARG A 117 9.77 8.46 1.17
CA ARG A 117 9.80 9.38 2.31
C ARG A 117 8.50 10.14 2.57
N SER A 118 7.81 10.68 1.57
CA SER A 118 6.52 11.38 1.82
C SER A 118 5.43 10.46 2.37
N LEU A 119 5.52 9.16 2.08
CA LEU A 119 4.66 8.14 2.66
C LEU A 119 4.99 7.89 4.14
N LEU A 120 6.24 8.20 4.55
CA LEU A 120 6.85 7.89 5.85
C LEU A 120 7.08 9.10 6.78
N GLU A 121 7.27 10.33 6.29
CA GLU A 121 7.66 11.54 7.05
C GLU A 121 6.70 11.92 8.19
N GLY A 122 5.54 11.27 8.26
CA GLY A 122 4.65 11.33 9.42
C GLY A 122 4.93 10.30 10.54
N PHE A 123 5.96 9.46 10.49
CA PHE A 123 6.07 8.24 11.31
C PHE A 123 7.48 7.90 11.84
N VAL A 124 7.55 7.56 13.14
CA VAL A 124 8.70 6.92 13.82
C VAL A 124 8.14 5.86 14.79
N ALA A 125 8.48 4.58 14.64
CA ALA A 125 8.07 3.49 15.56
C ALA A 125 9.22 2.90 16.37
N LYS A 126 8.89 2.30 17.52
CA LYS A 126 9.82 1.59 18.39
C LYS A 126 9.46 0.10 18.41
N GLY A 127 10.47 -0.78 18.43
CA GLY A 127 10.31 -2.18 18.88
C GLY A 127 10.70 -3.33 17.93
N TYR A 128 11.14 -3.07 16.68
CA TYR A 128 11.46 -4.14 15.73
C TYR A 128 12.92 -4.63 15.84
N PRO A 129 13.23 -5.93 15.63
CA PRO A 129 14.61 -6.42 15.68
C PRO A 129 15.48 -5.79 14.57
N ASP A 130 16.65 -5.30 14.95
CA ASP A 130 17.64 -4.57 14.14
C ASP A 130 18.08 -5.23 12.82
N LYS A 131 17.69 -6.50 12.58
CA LYS A 131 18.02 -7.25 11.36
C LYS A 131 17.22 -6.81 10.11
N TYR A 132 16.22 -5.95 10.27
CA TYR A 132 15.39 -5.39 9.17
C TYR A 132 15.38 -3.86 9.19
N ARG A 133 16.54 -3.26 9.47
CA ARG A 133 16.82 -1.82 9.40
C ARG A 133 16.15 -1.19 8.17
N GLN A 134 15.12 -0.35 8.35
CA GLN A 134 14.89 0.97 7.72
C GLN A 134 13.40 1.39 7.86
N PRO A 135 13.06 2.70 7.78
CA PRO A 135 11.78 3.32 8.20
C PRO A 135 10.49 2.85 7.50
N GLU A 136 10.52 1.80 6.69
CA GLU A 136 9.41 1.28 5.88
C GLU A 136 8.41 0.42 6.69
N GLU A 137 8.57 0.40 8.02
CA GLU A 137 7.94 -0.51 8.98
C GLU A 137 6.41 -0.38 9.08
N LEU A 138 5.86 0.84 9.06
CA LEU A 138 4.41 1.05 9.04
C LEU A 138 3.81 0.69 7.69
N LEU A 139 4.50 1.05 6.62
CA LEU A 139 4.01 0.83 5.28
C LEU A 139 3.93 -0.67 5.01
N HIS A 140 4.97 -1.43 5.35
CA HIS A 140 4.91 -2.88 5.35
C HIS A 140 3.76 -3.43 6.20
N THR A 141 3.49 -2.84 7.37
CA THR A 141 2.39 -3.26 8.23
C THR A 141 1.01 -2.95 7.65
N LEU A 142 0.81 -1.74 7.12
CA LEU A 142 -0.44 -1.31 6.48
C LEU A 142 -0.69 -2.12 5.22
N LEU A 143 0.35 -2.32 4.39
CA LEU A 143 0.29 -3.14 3.19
C LEU A 143 0.01 -4.61 3.52
N TRP A 144 0.66 -5.14 4.56
CA TRP A 144 0.36 -6.48 5.06
C TRP A 144 -1.09 -6.60 5.55
N CYS A 145 -1.65 -5.57 6.18
CA CYS A 145 -3.06 -5.53 6.55
C CYS A 145 -3.98 -5.47 5.31
N THR A 146 -3.53 -4.90 4.20
CA THR A 146 -4.28 -4.92 2.94
C THR A 146 -4.16 -6.22 2.14
N CYS A 147 -3.18 -7.09 2.44
CA CYS A 147 -2.99 -8.38 1.76
C CYS A 147 -4.06 -9.42 2.15
N PRO A 148 -4.37 -10.41 1.30
CA PRO A 148 -5.28 -11.51 1.63
C PRO A 148 -4.79 -12.36 2.79
N GLU A 149 -5.73 -12.95 3.52
CA GLU A 149 -5.44 -13.87 4.63
C GLU A 149 -4.60 -15.08 4.19
N ARG A 150 -4.80 -15.60 2.97
CA ARG A 150 -4.03 -16.74 2.43
C ARG A 150 -2.53 -16.48 2.27
N HIS A 151 -2.12 -15.21 2.24
CA HIS A 151 -0.71 -14.81 2.15
C HIS A 151 -0.13 -14.35 3.50
N ARG A 152 -0.90 -14.38 4.60
CA ARG A 152 -0.49 -13.93 5.94
C ARG A 152 0.05 -15.05 6.86
N SER A 153 0.17 -16.29 6.38
CA SER A 153 0.29 -17.47 7.25
C SER A 153 1.67 -17.75 7.87
N GLU A 154 2.78 -17.22 7.34
CA GLU A 154 4.13 -17.58 7.84
C GLU A 154 4.86 -16.44 8.61
N THR A 155 4.34 -15.21 8.60
CA THR A 155 4.96 -14.00 9.20
C THR A 155 4.24 -13.49 10.47
N ASN A 156 3.35 -14.29 11.05
CA ASN A 156 2.21 -13.80 11.83
C ASN A 156 2.56 -13.18 13.19
N GLU A 157 3.45 -13.75 14.00
CA GLU A 157 3.60 -13.29 15.38
C GLU A 157 4.35 -11.95 15.50
N HIS A 158 5.36 -11.72 14.65
CA HIS A 158 6.13 -10.48 14.65
C HIS A 158 5.31 -9.29 14.18
N ALA A 159 4.54 -9.44 13.09
CA ALA A 159 3.64 -8.40 12.61
C ALA A 159 2.54 -8.09 13.63
N ARG A 160 1.92 -9.13 14.22
CA ARG A 160 0.95 -8.95 15.31
C ARG A 160 1.56 -8.23 16.51
N ARG A 161 2.78 -8.58 16.89
CA ARG A 161 3.51 -7.92 17.99
C ARG A 161 3.78 -6.45 17.69
N PHE A 162 4.30 -6.15 16.50
CA PHE A 162 4.55 -4.77 16.08
C PHE A 162 3.26 -3.93 16.07
N ILE A 163 2.17 -4.49 15.54
CA ILE A 163 0.84 -3.83 15.54
C ILE A 163 0.39 -3.52 16.97
N ARG A 164 0.52 -4.48 17.89
CA ARG A 164 0.18 -4.27 19.31
C ARG A 164 1.05 -3.21 19.96
N GLU A 165 2.36 -3.21 19.70
CA GLU A 165 3.31 -2.27 20.29
C GLU A 165 3.17 -0.85 19.71
N ASN A 166 2.64 -0.70 18.50
CA ASN A 166 2.51 0.58 17.79
C ASN A 166 1.06 0.95 17.43
N GLU A 167 0.07 0.35 18.11
CA GLU A 167 -1.37 0.43 17.78
C GLU A 167 -1.86 1.87 17.57
N ALA A 168 -1.58 2.77 18.52
CA ALA A 168 -2.07 4.14 18.47
C ALA A 168 -1.57 4.90 17.24
N LEU A 169 -0.30 4.69 16.88
CA LEU A 169 0.32 5.34 15.75
C LEU A 169 -0.21 4.76 14.43
N ILE A 170 -0.41 3.43 14.36
CA ILE A 170 -1.02 2.78 13.19
C ILE A 170 -2.44 3.30 12.99
N MET A 171 -3.25 3.33 14.04
CA MET A 171 -4.64 3.78 13.99
C MET A 171 -4.77 5.26 13.64
N GLU A 172 -3.89 6.13 14.15
CA GLU A 172 -3.81 7.54 13.73
C GLU A 172 -3.65 7.65 12.20
N LYS A 173 -2.78 6.83 11.59
CA LYS A 173 -2.54 6.88 10.15
C LYS A 173 -3.68 6.26 9.34
N VAL A 174 -4.23 5.13 9.79
CA VAL A 174 -5.41 4.52 9.17
C VAL A 174 -6.55 5.54 9.08
N LEU A 175 -6.81 6.26 10.17
CA LEU A 175 -7.82 7.31 10.22
C LEU A 175 -7.42 8.52 9.38
N LYS A 176 -6.20 9.05 9.54
CA LYS A 176 -5.73 10.22 8.77
C LYS A 176 -5.84 10.02 7.25
N PHE A 177 -5.57 8.82 6.77
CA PHE A 177 -5.57 8.50 5.34
C PHE A 177 -6.86 7.81 4.86
N ASN A 178 -7.85 7.62 5.74
CA ASN A 178 -9.09 6.90 5.45
C ASN A 178 -8.85 5.52 4.79
N ASN A 179 -7.89 4.75 5.32
CA ASN A 179 -7.47 3.48 4.74
C ASN A 179 -8.35 2.32 5.25
N VAL A 180 -9.51 2.14 4.62
CA VAL A 180 -10.50 1.12 4.97
C VAL A 180 -9.95 -0.30 4.85
N ALA A 181 -9.11 -0.57 3.85
CA ALA A 181 -8.55 -1.90 3.63
C ALA A 181 -7.62 -2.32 4.77
N ALA A 182 -6.75 -1.41 5.24
CA ALA A 182 -5.89 -1.67 6.38
C ALA A 182 -6.72 -1.90 7.67
N MET A 183 -7.77 -1.11 7.89
CA MET A 183 -8.69 -1.31 9.01
C MET A 183 -9.34 -2.71 8.97
N ASN A 184 -9.87 -3.11 7.83
CA ASN A 184 -10.46 -4.44 7.65
C ASN A 184 -9.45 -5.55 7.96
N GLY A 185 -8.19 -5.39 7.52
CA GLY A 185 -7.09 -6.28 7.86
C GLY A 185 -6.85 -6.42 9.36
N ILE A 186 -6.75 -5.28 10.07
CA ILE A 186 -6.55 -5.21 11.52
C ILE A 186 -7.72 -5.84 12.27
N SER A 187 -8.96 -5.52 11.90
CA SER A 187 -10.17 -6.07 12.52
C SER A 187 -10.24 -7.59 12.39
N LYS A 188 -10.01 -8.14 11.19
CA LYS A 188 -10.02 -9.60 10.95
C LYS A 188 -8.97 -10.38 11.74
N LEU A 189 -7.92 -9.71 12.19
CA LEU A 189 -6.86 -10.32 13.00
C LEU A 189 -7.09 -10.13 14.50
N HIS A 190 -8.17 -9.43 14.88
CA HIS A 190 -8.52 -9.09 16.26
C HIS A 190 -7.37 -8.42 17.03
N LEU A 191 -6.66 -7.49 16.39
CA LEU A 191 -5.41 -6.91 16.93
C LEU A 191 -5.57 -5.60 17.70
N LEU A 192 -6.78 -5.04 17.77
CA LEU A 192 -7.04 -3.82 18.53
C LEU A 192 -7.11 -4.10 20.04
N ARG A 193 -6.91 -3.08 20.88
CA ARG A 193 -7.08 -3.21 22.33
C ARG A 193 -8.47 -2.73 22.81
N PRO A 194 -9.14 -3.46 23.72
CA PRO A 194 -10.47 -3.08 24.21
C PRO A 194 -10.51 -1.68 24.85
N GLU A 195 -9.46 -1.34 25.60
CA GLU A 195 -9.29 -0.08 26.30
C GLU A 195 -9.30 1.17 25.38
N ASN A 196 -8.96 1.03 24.09
CA ASN A 196 -8.79 2.17 23.18
C ASN A 196 -9.79 2.19 22.01
N ILE A 197 -10.48 1.09 21.74
CA ILE A 197 -11.31 0.93 20.53
C ILE A 197 -12.43 1.97 20.42
N ASN A 198 -13.07 2.30 21.54
CA ASN A 198 -14.11 3.32 21.61
C ASN A 198 -13.56 4.72 21.26
N GLY A 199 -12.30 4.99 21.61
CA GLY A 199 -11.60 6.20 21.22
C GLY A 199 -11.43 6.29 19.70
N TYR A 200 -11.08 5.19 19.04
CA TYR A 200 -10.98 5.15 17.58
C TYR A 200 -12.34 5.26 16.89
N VAL A 201 -13.41 4.65 17.44
CA VAL A 201 -14.79 4.82 16.94
C VAL A 201 -15.21 6.29 16.99
N ALA A 202 -14.94 6.97 18.10
CA ALA A 202 -15.24 8.40 18.24
C ALA A 202 -14.45 9.24 17.24
N ALA A 203 -13.15 8.96 17.08
CA ALA A 203 -12.29 9.65 16.13
C ALA A 203 -12.73 9.43 14.67
N ALA A 204 -13.10 8.21 14.27
CA ALA A 204 -13.60 7.90 12.94
C ALA A 204 -14.94 8.60 12.65
N ASN A 205 -15.85 8.65 13.63
CA ASN A 205 -17.12 9.38 13.53
C ASN A 205 -16.91 10.89 13.34
N LEU A 206 -15.98 11.48 14.10
CA LEU A 206 -15.63 12.91 13.98
C LEU A 206 -15.10 13.24 12.57
N ASN A 207 -14.39 12.30 11.95
CA ASN A 207 -13.87 12.44 10.58
C ASN A 207 -14.85 11.97 9.49
N HIS A 208 -16.11 11.63 9.84
CA HIS A 208 -17.14 11.15 8.92
C HIS A 208 -16.76 9.89 8.12
N GLN A 209 -16.03 8.95 8.74
CA GLN A 209 -15.54 7.72 8.10
C GLN A 209 -16.45 6.53 8.40
N SER A 210 -17.64 6.52 7.80
CA SER A 210 -18.72 5.58 8.12
C SER A 210 -18.33 4.09 7.99
N GLU A 211 -17.49 3.74 7.00
CA GLU A 211 -17.03 2.36 6.81
C GLU A 211 -16.08 1.92 7.93
N ILE A 212 -15.15 2.78 8.33
CA ILE A 212 -14.23 2.50 9.45
C ILE A 212 -15.01 2.39 10.77
N VAL A 213 -16.01 3.25 10.98
CA VAL A 213 -16.91 3.17 12.15
C VAL A 213 -17.61 1.81 12.20
N ALA A 214 -18.18 1.37 11.08
CA ALA A 214 -18.86 0.07 11.02
C ALA A 214 -17.92 -1.10 11.34
N LEU A 215 -16.69 -1.09 10.80
CA LEU A 215 -15.68 -2.11 11.07
C LEU A 215 -15.24 -2.14 12.54
N LEU A 216 -15.09 -0.96 13.16
CA LEU A 216 -14.70 -0.86 14.56
C LEU A 216 -15.83 -1.28 15.51
N LEU A 217 -17.09 -0.94 15.21
CA LEU A 217 -18.24 -1.36 15.99
C LEU A 217 -18.42 -2.89 15.95
N ALA A 218 -18.25 -3.51 14.78
CA ALA A 218 -18.28 -4.96 14.66
C ALA A 218 -17.23 -5.65 15.55
N GLU A 219 -16.05 -5.05 15.69
CA GLU A 219 -14.98 -5.57 16.57
C GLU A 219 -15.30 -5.38 18.07
N VAL A 220 -16.10 -4.37 18.43
CA VAL A 220 -16.60 -4.21 19.81
C VAL A 220 -17.62 -5.30 20.14
N GLU A 221 -18.51 -5.63 19.21
CA GLU A 221 -19.59 -6.61 19.42
C GLU A 221 -19.11 -8.06 19.49
N THR A 222 -17.99 -8.38 18.83
CA THR A 222 -17.45 -9.75 18.78
C THR A 222 -16.61 -10.13 19.99
N ARG A 223 -16.21 -9.17 20.83
CA ARG A 223 -15.38 -9.44 22.02
C ARG A 223 -16.25 -9.80 23.22
N ASP A 224 -16.02 -11.00 23.75
CA ASP A 224 -16.69 -11.48 24.96
C ASP A 224 -16.27 -10.61 26.16
N PRO A 225 -17.20 -9.95 26.87
CA PRO A 225 -16.87 -9.13 28.04
C PRO A 225 -16.24 -9.94 29.21
N PHE A 226 -16.20 -11.27 29.13
CA PHE A 226 -15.63 -12.13 30.17
C PHE A 226 -14.17 -12.57 29.95
N GLU A 227 -13.51 -12.20 28.83
CA GLU A 227 -12.06 -12.47 28.64
C GLU A 227 -11.15 -11.63 29.56
N GLU A 228 -11.67 -10.60 30.24
CA GLU A 228 -10.91 -9.74 31.17
C GLU A 228 -10.46 -10.43 32.48
N PHE A 229 -10.90 -11.66 32.77
CA PHE A 229 -10.67 -12.31 34.07
C PHE A 229 -9.65 -13.47 34.08
N THR A 230 -8.92 -13.71 32.98
CA THR A 230 -7.86 -14.73 32.94
C THR A 230 -6.50 -14.11 32.62
N LEU A 231 -5.92 -13.41 33.60
CA LEU A 231 -4.48 -13.17 33.74
C LEU A 231 -4.07 -13.37 35.21
#